data_AF-A0A351YUX6-F1
#
_entry.id   AF-A0A351YUX6-F1
#
_cell.length_a   1.000
_cell.length_b   1.000
_cell.length_c   1.000
_cell.angle_alpha   90.00
_cell.angle_beta   90.00
_cell.angle_gamma   90.00
#
_symmetry.space_group_name_H-M   'P 1'
#
loop_
_entity.id
_entity.type
_entity.pdbx_description
1 polymer ?
#
loop_
_entity_poly.entity_id
_entity_poly.type
_entity_poly.pdbx_seq_one_letter_code
_entity_poly.pdbx_strand_id
1 'polypeptide(L)'
;MAQSELILYLLKLILGGLTAFLAVLLWSKTRDSAWMSLVAGTVIGYAGIVYNLLLDFGFVFTVDFVVFGIPITSLLFTVIPLLFFILAFSLMLRRLL
;
A
#
# COMPACT_ATOMS: atom_id res chain seq x y z
N MET A 1 7.12 -15.76 15.88
CA MET A 1 6.45 -15.94 14.58
C MET A 1 6.17 -17.40 14.35
N ALA A 2 4.92 -17.75 14.09
CA ALA A 2 4.56 -19.10 13.66
C ALA A 2 4.97 -19.32 12.19
N GLN A 3 5.25 -20.57 11.79
CA GLN A 3 5.63 -20.90 10.41
C GLN A 3 4.59 -20.41 9.37
N SER A 4 3.32 -20.40 9.75
CA SER A 4 2.21 -19.88 8.93
C SER A 4 2.31 -18.39 8.65
N GLU A 5 2.76 -17.58 9.62
CA GLU A 5 2.89 -16.13 9.47
C GLU A 5 4.02 -15.78 8.50
N LEU A 6 5.13 -16.51 8.55
CA LEU A 6 6.24 -16.34 7.62
C LEU A 6 5.84 -16.63 6.17
N ILE A 7 5.08 -17.70 5.93
CA ILE A 7 4.57 -18.04 4.60
C ILE A 7 3.64 -16.93 4.09
N LEU A 8 2.77 -16.42 4.96
CA LEU A 8 1.85 -15.34 4.64
C LEU A 8 2.60 -14.04 4.29
N TYR A 9 3.66 -13.71 5.02
CA TYR A 9 4.53 -12.59 4.69
C TYR A 9 5.22 -12.75 3.34
N LEU A 10 5.74 -13.94 3.05
CA LEU A 10 6.38 -14.24 1.78
C LEU A 10 5.40 -14.04 0.60
N LEU A 11 4.18 -14.55 0.75
CA LEU A 11 3.12 -14.38 -0.26
C LEU A 11 2.73 -12.91 -0.44
N LYS A 12 2.53 -12.18 0.66
CA LYS A 12 2.23 -10.73 0.61
C LYS A 12 3.34 -9.95 -0.09
N LEU A 13 4.59 -10.30 0.16
CA LEU A 13 5.74 -9.61 -0.43
C LEU A 13 5.85 -9.89 -1.93
N ILE A 14 5.73 -11.14 -2.36
CA ILE A 14 5.81 -11.53 -3.76
C ILE A 14 4.63 -10.95 -4.55
N LEU A 15 3.41 -11.18 -4.08
CA LEU A 15 2.20 -10.71 -4.76
C LEU A 15 2.09 -9.19 -4.71
N GLY A 16 2.36 -8.58 -3.56
CA GLY A 16 2.37 -7.12 -3.41
C GLY A 16 3.44 -6.47 -4.28
N GLY A 17 4.63 -7.07 -4.36
CA GLY A 17 5.73 -6.59 -5.19
C GLY A 17 5.41 -6.68 -6.67
N LEU A 18 4.86 -7.81 -7.13
CA LEU A 18 4.36 -7.96 -8.51
C LEU A 18 3.29 -6.92 -8.84
N THR A 19 2.35 -6.69 -7.91
CA THR A 19 1.28 -5.70 -8.09
C THR A 19 1.85 -4.29 -8.22
N ALA A 20 2.78 -3.89 -7.33
CA ALA A 20 3.44 -2.60 -7.38
C ALA A 20 4.28 -2.43 -8.65
N PHE A 21 5.00 -3.47 -9.08
CA PHE A 21 5.80 -3.45 -10.29
C PHE A 21 4.94 -3.28 -11.55
N LEU A 22 3.85 -4.05 -11.65
CA LEU A 22 2.87 -3.90 -12.73
C LEU A 22 2.21 -2.53 -12.73
N ALA A 23 1.90 -1.98 -11.55
CA ALA A 23 1.33 -0.63 -11.42
C ALA A 23 2.31 0.44 -11.94
N VAL A 24 3.59 0.38 -11.54
CA VAL A 24 4.61 1.33 -12.02
C VAL A 24 4.86 1.17 -13.53
N LEU A 25 4.87 -0.06 -14.05
CA LEU A 25 4.95 -0.28 -15.50
C LEU A 25 3.74 0.33 -16.23
N LEU A 26 2.53 0.19 -15.67
CA LEU A 26 1.32 0.75 -16.24
C LEU A 26 1.33 2.29 -16.23
N TRP A 27 1.91 2.90 -15.19
CA TRP A 27 2.11 4.34 -15.09
C TRP A 27 2.92 4.89 -16.27
N SER A 28 3.98 4.18 -16.68
CA SER A 28 4.80 4.61 -17.83
C SER A 28 4.02 4.66 -19.15
N LYS A 29 2.95 3.88 -19.25
CA LYS A 29 2.15 3.71 -20.47
C LYS A 29 0.85 4.52 -20.47
N THR A 30 0.34 4.92 -19.31
CA THR A 30 -0.94 5.62 -19.15
C THR A 30 -0.74 6.97 -18.46
N ARG A 31 -0.92 8.07 -19.22
CA ARG A 31 -0.72 9.46 -18.74
C ARG A 31 -1.93 10.08 -18.04
N ASP A 32 -2.90 9.28 -17.63
CA ASP A 32 -4.13 9.77 -17.01
C ASP A 32 -3.99 9.97 -15.50
N SER A 33 -4.52 11.08 -14.99
CA SER A 33 -4.62 11.38 -13.56
C SER A 33 -5.28 10.27 -12.72
N ALA A 34 -6.30 9.59 -13.24
CA ALA A 34 -6.96 8.49 -12.54
C ALA A 34 -6.03 7.28 -12.38
N TRP A 35 -5.29 6.95 -13.44
CA TRP A 35 -4.31 5.86 -13.43
C TRP A 35 -3.13 6.17 -12.51
N MET A 36 -2.66 7.42 -12.47
CA MET A 36 -1.59 7.83 -11.54
C MET A 36 -1.99 7.65 -10.08
N SER A 37 -3.25 7.97 -9.74
CA SER A 37 -3.77 7.79 -8.38
C SER A 37 -3.84 6.31 -7.97
N LEU A 38 -4.29 5.43 -8.88
CA LEU A 38 -4.29 3.97 -8.67
C LEU A 38 -2.88 3.42 -8.41
N VAL A 39 -1.90 3.87 -9.18
CA VAL A 39 -0.51 3.43 -9.04
C VAL A 39 0.07 3.88 -7.71
N ALA A 40 -0.12 5.14 -7.34
CA ALA A 40 0.32 5.67 -6.06
C ALA A 40 -0.27 4.88 -4.88
N GLY A 41 -1.58 4.58 -4.90
CA GLY A 41 -2.22 3.76 -3.87
C GLY A 41 -1.60 2.36 -3.76
N THR A 42 -1.33 1.71 -4.90
CA THR A 42 -0.72 0.38 -4.95
C THR A 42 0.70 0.37 -4.38
N VAL A 43 1.52 1.35 -4.75
CA VAL A 43 2.91 1.48 -4.28
C VAL A 43 2.96 1.76 -2.78
N ILE A 44 2.09 2.65 -2.28
CA ILE A 44 2.01 2.96 -0.84
C ILE A 44 1.51 1.74 -0.07
N GLY A 45 0.56 0.98 -0.62
CA GLY A 45 0.10 -0.28 -0.01
C GLY A 45 1.21 -1.31 0.10
N TYR A 46 2.05 -1.44 -0.94
CA TYR A 46 3.23 -2.29 -0.87
C TYR A 46 4.25 -1.80 0.16
N ALA A 47 4.50 -0.50 0.26
CA ALA A 47 5.34 0.08 1.31
C ALA A 47 4.82 -0.26 2.72
N GLY A 48 3.50 -0.29 2.91
CA GLY A 48 2.86 -0.74 4.15
C GLY A 48 3.13 -2.21 4.49
N ILE A 49 3.11 -3.10 3.49
CA ILE A 49 3.46 -4.52 3.67
C ILE A 49 4.91 -4.65 4.15
N VAL A 50 5.84 -3.95 3.51
CA VAL A 50 7.26 -3.94 3.89
C VAL A 50 7.45 -3.34 5.29
N TYR A 51 6.74 -2.26 5.61
CA TYR A 51 6.79 -1.61 6.92
C TYR A 51 6.33 -2.56 8.04
N ASN A 52 5.20 -3.24 7.86
CA ASN A 52 4.71 -4.21 8.85
C ASN A 52 5.69 -5.38 9.03
N LEU A 53 6.32 -5.85 7.95
CA LEU A 53 7.37 -6.86 8.05
C LEU A 53 8.57 -6.34 8.86
N LEU A 54 9.01 -5.11 8.62
CA LEU A 54 10.11 -4.50 9.38
C LEU A 54 9.79 -4.34 10.87
N LEU A 55 8.53 -4.01 11.21
CA LEU A 55 8.06 -3.96 12.60
C LEU A 55 8.11 -5.35 13.25
N ASP A 56 7.54 -6.36 12.58
CA ASP A 56 7.44 -7.71 13.12
C ASP A 56 8.80 -8.40 13.28
N PHE A 57 9.76 -8.07 12.41
CA PHE A 57 11.14 -8.55 12.52
C PHE A 57 11.99 -7.73 13.51
N GLY A 58 11.44 -6.63 14.07
CA GLY A 58 12.13 -5.79 15.05
C GLY A 58 13.22 -4.88 14.46
N PHE A 59 13.22 -4.68 13.13
CA PHE A 59 14.14 -3.74 12.47
C PHE A 59 13.70 -2.27 12.63
N VAL A 60 12.40 -2.04 12.81
CA VAL A 60 11.82 -0.72 13.02
C VAL A 60 10.95 -0.77 14.27
N PHE A 61 10.98 0.30 15.06
CA PHE A 61 10.09 0.47 16.21
C PHE A 61 8.99 1.45 15.84
N THR A 62 7.78 1.22 16.37
CA THR A 62 6.69 2.19 16.23
C THR A 62 7.08 3.46 16.99
N VAL A 63 6.83 4.62 16.39
CA VAL A 63 7.06 5.90 17.06
C VAL A 63 5.98 6.06 18.14
N ASP A 64 6.32 6.58 19.32
CA ASP A 64 5.43 6.75 20.50
C ASP A 64 4.15 7.58 20.24
N PHE A 65 4.00 8.16 19.06
CA PHE A 65 2.78 8.82 18.62
C PHE A 65 1.72 7.78 18.23
N VAL A 66 0.96 7.36 19.25
CA VAL A 66 -0.18 6.46 19.14
C VAL A 66 -1.46 7.29 19.16
N VAL A 67 -2.33 7.10 18.15
CA VAL A 67 -3.64 7.75 18.07
C VAL A 67 -4.70 6.65 18.18
N PHE A 68 -5.59 6.75 19.17
CA PHE A 68 -6.61 5.73 19.48
C PHE A 68 -6.05 4.30 19.70
N GLY A 69 -4.82 4.17 20.21
CA GLY A 69 -4.17 2.86 20.38
C GLY A 69 -3.52 2.29 19.11
N ILE A 70 -3.54 3.03 18.00
CA ILE A 70 -2.95 2.61 16.72
C ILE A 70 -1.73 3.50 16.42
N PRO A 71 -0.57 2.92 16.06
CA PRO A 71 0.59 3.70 15.61
C PRO A 71 0.24 4.52 14.37
N ILE A 72 0.52 5.82 14.38
CA ILE A 72 0.18 6.73 13.27
C ILE A 72 0.78 6.23 11.96
N THR A 73 2.02 5.74 11.97
CA THR A 73 2.72 5.24 10.78
C THR A 73 1.99 4.07 10.13
N SER A 74 1.53 3.09 10.91
CA SER A 74 0.76 1.94 10.43
C SER A 74 -0.61 2.38 9.88
N LEU A 75 -1.25 3.35 10.54
CA LEU A 75 -2.51 3.93 10.11
C LEU A 75 -2.37 4.65 8.77
N LEU A 76 -1.30 5.43 8.58
CA LEU A 76 -1.02 6.13 7.32
C LEU A 76 -0.83 5.15 6.16
N PHE A 77 0.02 4.14 6.31
CA PHE A 77 0.25 3.15 5.26
C PHE A 77 -0.99 2.30 4.94
N THR A 78 -1.94 2.19 5.86
CA THR A 78 -3.20 1.46 5.65
C THR A 78 -4.27 2.35 4.99
N VAL A 79 -4.40 3.60 5.43
CA VAL A 79 -5.50 4.51 5.01
C VAL A 79 -5.15 5.26 3.73
N ILE A 80 -3.90 5.66 3.54
CA ILE A 80 -3.50 6.44 2.36
C ILE A 80 -3.78 5.69 1.05
N PRO A 81 -3.42 4.40 0.88
CA PRO A 81 -3.75 3.63 -0.32
C PRO A 81 -5.25 3.65 -0.66
N LEU A 82 -6.10 3.52 0.36
CA LEU A 82 -7.54 3.52 0.19
C LEU A 82 -8.04 4.87 -0.32
N LEU A 83 -7.51 5.98 0.20
CA LEU A 83 -7.84 7.32 -0.29
C LEU A 83 -7.45 7.50 -1.77
N PHE A 84 -6.27 7.02 -2.15
CA PHE A 84 -5.84 7.02 -3.55
C PHE A 84 -6.76 6.18 -4.44
N PHE A 85 -7.19 5.00 -4.00
CA PHE A 85 -8.15 4.20 -4.75
C PHE A 85 -9.51 4.87 -4.90
N ILE A 86 -10.04 5.48 -3.83
CA ILE A 86 -11.29 6.25 -3.87
C ILE A 86 -11.19 7.39 -4.89
N LEU A 87 -10.09 8.14 -4.87
CA LEU A 87 -9.85 9.23 -5.83
C LEU A 87 -9.77 8.71 -7.26
N ALA A 88 -9.03 7.63 -7.50
CA ALA A 88 -8.90 7.03 -8.82
C ALA A 88 -10.27 6.58 -9.39
N PHE A 89 -11.07 5.88 -8.58
CA PHE A 89 -12.40 5.44 -8.98
C PHE A 89 -13.36 6.61 -9.19
N SER A 90 -13.30 7.64 -8.33
CA SER A 90 -14.11 8.85 -8.50
C SER A 90 -13.77 9.60 -9.79
N LEU A 91 -12.48 9.73 -10.13
CA LEU A 91 -12.05 10.37 -11.38
C LEU A 91 -12.51 9.57 -12.60
N MET A 92 -12.41 8.24 -12.54
CA MET A 92 -12.83 7.37 -13.63
C MET A 92 -14.35 7.40 -13.83
N LEU A 93 -15.14 7.42 -12.76
CA LEU A 93 -16.60 7.57 -12.82
C LEU A 93 -17.02 8.92 -13.41
N ARG A 94 -16.36 10.02 -13.02
CA ARG A 94 -16.60 11.35 -13.60
C ARG A 94 -16.24 11.46 -15.08
N ARG A 95 -15.36 10.59 -15.58
CA ARG A 95 -15.02 10.55 -17.00
C ARG A 95 -16.03 9.74 -17.82
N LEU A 96 -16.75 8.83 -17.17
CA LEU A 96 -17.71 7.92 -17.82
C LEU A 96 -19.14 8.51 -17.90
N LEU A 97 -19.52 9.32 -16.90
CA LEU A 97 -20.77 10.09 -16.84
C LEU A 97 -20.67 11.38 -17.65
#